data_AF-A0A1H4DA50-F1
#
_entry.id   AF-A0A1H4DA50-F1
#
_cell.length_a   1.000
_cell.length_b   1.000
_cell.length_c   1.000
_cell.angle_alpha   90.00
_cell.angle_beta   90.00
_cell.angle_gamma   90.00
#
_symmetry.space_group_name_H-M   'P 1'
#
loop_
_entity.id
_entity.type
_entity.pdbx_description
1 polymer ?
#
loop_
_entity_poly.entity_id
_entity_poly.type
_entity_poly.pdbx_seq_one_letter_code
_entity_poly.pdbx_strand_id
1 'polypeptide(L)'
;MVKQILLPTPVKAEMVRTFKITRATLDRALKYTINSSHANMLRAAAIQRGGRLFTGQMAEPEVQRVTEIFRATCPHRLDKSCFFHNACDMSCRHGRAFLTELTINK
;
A
#
# COMPACT_ATOMS: atom_id res chain seq x y z
N MET A 1 -6.76 -9.08 -13.75
CA MET A 1 -6.19 -8.69 -12.43
C MET A 1 -5.04 -7.72 -12.67
N VAL A 2 -4.99 -6.59 -11.96
CA VAL A 2 -3.95 -5.57 -12.15
C VAL A 2 -2.75 -5.93 -11.29
N LYS A 3 -1.77 -6.61 -11.87
CA LYS A 3 -0.49 -6.88 -11.21
C LYS A 3 0.47 -5.74 -11.50
N GLN A 4 0.94 -5.05 -10.48
CA GLN A 4 1.95 -3.99 -10.63
C GLN A 4 2.89 -3.93 -9.42
N ILE A 5 4.09 -3.40 -9.60
CA ILE A 5 5.01 -3.12 -8.51
C ILE A 5 4.92 -1.62 -8.18
N LEU A 6 4.56 -1.31 -6.94
CA LEU A 6 4.50 0.04 -6.41
C LEU A 6 5.86 0.43 -5.82
N LEU A 7 6.43 1.50 -6.35
CA LEU A 7 7.67 2.12 -5.86
C LEU A 7 7.43 3.59 -5.52
N PRO A 8 8.08 4.12 -4.48
CA PRO A 8 8.14 5.56 -4.25
C PRO A 8 8.73 6.30 -5.46
N THR A 9 8.21 7.49 -5.74
CA THR A 9 8.69 8.37 -6.82
C THR A 9 10.22 8.60 -6.82
N PRO A 10 10.90 8.85 -5.67
CA PRO A 10 12.35 9.03 -5.68
C PRO A 10 13.10 7.77 -6.14
N VAL A 11 12.67 6.59 -5.71
CA VAL A 11 13.27 5.31 -6.10
C VAL A 11 13.08 5.04 -7.60
N LYS A 12 11.89 5.38 -8.15
CA LYS A 12 11.67 5.31 -9.61
C LYS A 12 12.63 6.21 -10.39
N ALA A 13 12.88 7.42 -9.90
CA ALA A 13 13.79 8.36 -10.55
C ALA A 13 15.25 7.87 -10.49
N GLU A 14 15.67 7.30 -9.37
CA GLU A 14 16.99 6.66 -9.24
C GLU A 14 17.14 5.50 -10.23
N MET A 15 16.18 4.59 -10.29
CA MET A 15 16.23 3.46 -11.23
C MET A 15 16.33 3.90 -12.69
N VAL A 16 15.56 4.92 -13.08
CA VAL A 16 15.64 5.52 -14.42
C VAL A 16 17.06 5.98 -14.75
N ARG A 17 17.74 6.63 -13.80
CA ARG A 17 19.13 7.08 -13.96
C ARG A 17 20.12 5.91 -13.99
N THR A 18 20.01 4.98 -13.06
CA THR A 18 20.93 3.83 -12.91
C THR A 18 20.89 2.91 -14.12
N PHE A 19 19.70 2.58 -14.62
CA PHE A 19 19.54 1.68 -15.76
C PHE A 19 19.55 2.42 -17.11
N LYS A 20 19.68 3.76 -17.10
CA LYS A 20 19.68 4.61 -18.31
C LYS A 20 18.48 4.33 -19.23
N ILE A 21 17.29 4.20 -18.63
CA ILE A 21 16.03 3.91 -19.35
C ILE A 21 15.07 5.09 -19.29
N THR A 22 14.04 5.10 -20.14
CA THR A 22 12.96 6.08 -20.03
C THR A 22 12.00 5.72 -18.89
N ARG A 23 11.38 6.73 -18.27
CA ARG A 23 10.35 6.54 -17.24
C ARG A 23 9.17 5.70 -17.74
N ALA A 24 8.80 5.84 -19.01
CA ALA A 24 7.76 5.03 -19.65
C ALA A 24 8.15 3.55 -19.73
N THR A 25 9.43 3.24 -19.99
CA THR A 25 9.90 1.84 -20.03
C THR A 25 9.88 1.22 -18.64
N LEU A 26 10.31 1.96 -17.62
CA LEU A 26 10.20 1.50 -16.24
C LEU A 26 8.73 1.28 -15.85
N ASP A 27 7.84 2.23 -16.16
CA ASP A 27 6.42 2.13 -15.81
C ASP A 27 5.75 0.90 -16.45
N ARG A 28 6.02 0.64 -17.73
CA ARG A 28 5.56 -0.57 -18.44
C ARG A 28 6.09 -1.85 -17.80
N ALA A 29 7.36 -1.88 -17.41
CA ALA A 29 7.95 -3.04 -16.74
C ALA A 29 7.26 -3.30 -15.38
N LEU A 30 7.06 -2.25 -14.57
CA LEU A 30 6.43 -2.33 -13.25
C LEU A 30 4.95 -2.72 -13.32
N LYS A 31 4.23 -2.29 -14.36
CA LYS A 31 2.81 -2.64 -14.60
C LYS A 31 2.60 -3.98 -15.30
N TYR A 32 3.65 -4.76 -15.49
CA TYR A 32 3.60 -6.05 -16.20
C TYR A 32 3.06 -5.97 -17.64
N THR A 33 3.12 -4.80 -18.30
CA THR A 33 2.60 -4.65 -19.68
C THR A 33 3.54 -5.18 -20.75
N ILE A 34 4.82 -5.38 -20.43
CA ILE A 34 5.83 -5.95 -21.32
C ILE A 34 6.47 -7.17 -20.67
N ASN A 35 6.72 -8.25 -21.42
CA ASN A 35 7.35 -9.46 -20.89
C ASN A 35 8.67 -9.75 -21.61
N SER A 36 9.76 -9.16 -21.11
CA SER A 36 11.12 -9.37 -21.63
C SER A 36 12.08 -9.68 -20.48
N SER A 37 13.24 -10.28 -20.80
CA SER A 37 14.32 -10.51 -19.83
C SER A 37 14.74 -9.21 -19.14
N HIS A 38 14.85 -8.12 -19.89
CA HIS A 38 15.14 -6.79 -19.36
C HIS A 38 14.03 -6.29 -18.42
N ALA A 39 12.75 -6.47 -18.76
CA ALA A 39 11.65 -6.11 -17.88
C ALA A 39 11.64 -6.93 -16.58
N ASN A 40 12.00 -8.21 -16.64
CA ASN A 40 12.13 -9.06 -15.46
C ASN A 40 13.28 -8.61 -14.55
N MET A 41 14.41 -8.21 -15.13
CA MET A 41 15.52 -7.60 -14.38
C MET A 41 15.07 -6.32 -13.67
N LEU A 42 14.36 -5.42 -14.38
CA LEU A 42 13.85 -4.18 -13.78
C LEU A 42 12.87 -4.46 -12.63
N ARG A 43 12.03 -5.50 -12.73
CA ARG A 43 11.16 -5.93 -11.63
C ARG A 43 11.94 -6.43 -10.44
N ALA A 44 12.93 -7.30 -10.64
CA ALA A 44 13.78 -7.80 -9.56
C ALA A 44 14.51 -6.65 -8.85
N ALA A 45 15.07 -5.73 -9.62
CA ALA A 45 15.73 -4.52 -9.11
C ALA A 45 14.77 -3.59 -8.34
N ALA A 46 13.50 -3.53 -8.76
CA ALA A 46 12.45 -2.77 -8.10
C ALA A 46 12.07 -3.39 -6.75
N ILE A 47 11.94 -4.72 -6.67
CA ILE A 47 11.68 -5.44 -5.42
C ILE A 47 12.83 -5.28 -4.43
N GLN A 48 14.08 -5.40 -4.87
CA GLN A 48 15.26 -5.19 -4.02
C GLN A 48 15.32 -3.79 -3.41
N ARG A 49 14.76 -2.78 -4.08
CA ARG A 49 14.67 -1.39 -3.61
C ARG A 49 13.41 -1.10 -2.79
N GLY A 50 12.78 -2.14 -2.24
CA GLY A 50 11.58 -2.01 -1.39
C GLY A 50 10.28 -1.86 -2.18
N GLY A 51 10.26 -2.21 -3.46
CA GLY A 51 9.05 -2.26 -4.27
C GLY A 51 8.05 -3.28 -3.72
N ARG A 52 6.78 -2.89 -3.61
CA ARG A 52 5.70 -3.78 -3.15
C ARG A 52 4.87 -4.28 -4.31
N LEU A 53 4.64 -5.58 -4.37
CA LEU A 53 3.74 -6.17 -5.35
C LEU A 53 2.30 -5.85 -4.97
N PHE A 54 1.58 -5.25 -5.90
CA PHE A 54 0.15 -5.00 -5.82
C PHE A 54 -0.55 -5.87 -6.86
N THR A 55 -1.39 -6.80 -6.42
CA THR A 55 -2.12 -7.73 -7.31
C THR A 55 -3.52 -7.22 -7.66
N GLY A 56 -3.94 -6.09 -7.07
CA GLY A 56 -5.29 -5.55 -7.24
C GLY A 56 -6.39 -6.48 -6.72
N GLN A 57 -6.03 -7.54 -6.00
CA GLN A 57 -6.98 -8.32 -5.23
C GLN A 57 -7.50 -7.41 -4.12
N MET A 58 -8.83 -7.36 -3.96
CA MET A 58 -9.43 -6.71 -2.81
C MET A 58 -8.80 -7.32 -1.56
N ALA A 59 -8.51 -6.44 -0.59
CA ALA A 59 -7.73 -6.77 0.57
C ALA A 59 -8.26 -8.05 1.22
N GLU A 60 -7.36 -8.88 1.76
CA GLU A 60 -7.72 -10.14 2.42
C GLU A 60 -8.93 -9.94 3.33
N PRO A 61 -9.82 -10.94 3.49
CA PRO A 61 -11.04 -10.80 4.29
C PRO A 61 -10.75 -10.30 5.72
N GLU A 62 -9.54 -10.50 6.22
CA GLU A 62 -9.02 -9.90 7.44
C GLU A 62 -8.87 -8.38 7.35
N VAL A 63 -8.25 -7.84 6.29
CA VAL A 63 -8.14 -6.38 6.08
C VAL A 63 -9.51 -5.74 5.88
N GLN A 64 -10.43 -6.43 5.19
CA GLN A 64 -11.81 -5.98 5.06
C GLN A 64 -12.50 -5.94 6.43
N ARG A 65 -12.42 -7.02 7.22
CA ARG A 65 -12.94 -7.05 8.60
C ARG A 65 -12.34 -5.97 9.47
N VAL A 66 -11.02 -5.81 9.47
CA VAL A 66 -10.33 -4.78 10.25
C VAL A 66 -10.80 -3.39 9.82
N THR A 67 -11.02 -3.16 8.52
CA THR A 67 -11.56 -1.90 8.00
C THR A 67 -13.01 -1.69 8.40
N GLU A 68 -13.83 -2.73 8.46
CA GLU A 68 -15.22 -2.68 8.91
C GLU A 68 -15.32 -2.42 10.41
N ILE A 69 -14.57 -3.14 11.24
CA ILE A 69 -14.45 -2.91 12.68
C ILE A 69 -13.98 -1.47 12.92
N PHE A 70 -12.99 -1.02 12.16
CA PHE A 70 -12.49 0.34 12.21
C PHE A 70 -13.62 1.36 11.92
N ARG A 71 -14.35 1.18 10.81
CA ARG A 71 -15.45 2.08 10.41
C ARG A 71 -16.60 2.07 11.41
N ALA A 72 -16.92 0.91 11.98
CA ALA A 72 -17.95 0.77 13.01
C ALA A 72 -17.55 1.46 14.31
N THR A 73 -16.26 1.42 14.66
CA THR A 73 -15.75 2.01 15.91
C THR A 73 -15.56 3.53 15.80
N CYS A 74 -15.27 4.05 14.60
CA CYS A 74 -15.06 5.49 14.39
C CYS A 74 -15.45 5.95 12.96
N PRO A 75 -16.73 6.29 12.72
CA PRO A 75 -17.26 6.55 11.37
C PRO A 75 -16.92 7.94 10.80
N HIS A 76 -16.18 8.80 11.49
CA HIS A 76 -16.02 10.21 11.06
C HIS A 76 -14.76 10.50 10.23
N ARG A 77 -14.96 10.89 8.97
CA ARG A 77 -14.30 12.08 8.40
C ARG A 77 -15.04 12.65 7.18
N LEU A 78 -15.64 13.83 7.37
CA LEU A 78 -15.63 14.90 6.37
C LEU A 78 -15.30 16.26 7.00
N ASP A 79 -15.63 16.55 8.28
CA ASP A 79 -15.31 17.91 8.80
C ASP A 79 -15.35 18.22 10.31
N LYS A 80 -15.24 17.29 11.29
CA LYS A 80 -14.70 17.61 12.66
C LYS A 80 -14.61 16.38 13.59
N SER A 81 -13.42 15.79 13.66
CA SER A 81 -12.96 14.82 14.68
C SER A 81 -13.75 13.51 14.87
N CYS A 82 -13.25 12.29 14.69
CA CYS A 82 -11.90 11.75 14.60
C CYS A 82 -11.89 10.60 13.57
N PHE A 83 -10.88 10.63 12.70
CA PHE A 83 -10.14 9.47 12.18
C PHE A 83 -8.71 9.88 12.50
N PHE A 84 -8.30 9.53 13.72
CA PHE A 84 -7.03 9.77 14.41
C PHE A 84 -6.37 11.12 14.10
N HIS A 85 -6.72 12.15 14.89
CA HIS A 85 -5.93 13.38 14.91
C HIS A 85 -4.46 13.07 15.18
N ASN A 86 -3.58 14.00 14.81
CA ASN A 86 -2.12 13.89 14.94
C ASN A 86 -1.58 13.47 16.34
N ALA A 87 -2.45 13.31 17.36
CA ALA A 87 -2.12 12.88 18.72
C ALA A 87 -3.07 11.80 19.34
N CYS A 88 -3.99 11.16 18.60
CA CYS A 88 -4.61 9.92 19.13
C CYS A 88 -3.60 8.79 18.92
N ASP A 89 -2.67 8.65 19.86
CA ASP A 89 -2.24 7.32 20.27
C ASP A 89 -3.50 6.49 20.61
N MET A 90 -3.42 5.16 20.60
CA MET A 90 -4.57 4.28 20.88
C MET A 90 -5.19 4.45 22.29
N SER A 91 -4.81 5.51 23.02
CA SER A 91 -5.29 5.92 24.33
C SER A 91 -6.72 6.49 24.30
N CYS A 92 -7.20 7.02 23.17
CA CYS A 92 -8.53 7.61 23.08
C CYS A 92 -9.64 6.55 23.06
N ARG A 93 -10.85 6.88 23.55
CA ARG A 93 -11.95 5.92 23.75
C ARG A 93 -12.25 5.06 22.50
N HIS A 94 -12.22 5.67 21.32
CA HIS A 94 -12.42 4.97 20.04
C HIS A 94 -11.25 4.03 19.69
N GLY A 95 -10.01 4.43 19.96
CA GLY A 95 -8.82 3.59 19.76
C GLY A 95 -8.80 2.37 20.69
N ARG A 96 -9.21 2.55 21.96
CA ARG A 96 -9.38 1.45 22.91
C ARG A 96 -10.47 0.48 22.46
N ALA A 97 -11.63 0.98 22.04
CA ALA A 97 -12.72 0.13 21.53
C ALA A 97 -12.28 -0.67 20.29
N PHE A 98 -11.52 -0.05 19.39
CA PHE A 98 -11.00 -0.72 18.19
C PHE A 98 -10.02 -1.84 18.55
N LEU A 99 -9.10 -1.58 19.50
CA LEU A 99 -8.18 -2.59 20.00
C LEU A 99 -8.91 -3.76 20.67
N THR A 100 -9.92 -3.48 21.51
CA THR A 100 -10.72 -4.50 22.16
C THR A 100 -11.39 -5.42 21.14
N GLU A 101 -12.05 -4.86 20.12
CA GLU A 101 -12.68 -5.63 19.05
C GLU A 101 -11.67 -6.47 18.24
N LEU A 102 -10.47 -5.94 17.98
CA LEU A 102 -9.41 -6.71 17.33
C LEU A 102 -8.90 -7.87 18.20
N THR A 103 -8.86 -7.71 19.53
CA THR A 103 -8.37 -8.75 20.45
C THR A 103 -9.40 -9.83 20.76
N ILE A 104 -10.69 -9.51 20.74
CA ILE A 104 -11.77 -10.49 21.00
C ILE A 104 -11.98 -11.42 19.80
N ASN A 105 -11.71 -10.94 18.58
CA ASN A 105 -11.95 -11.67 17.34
C ASN A 105 -10.71 -12.42 16.78
N LYS A 106 -9.68 -12.63 17.61
CA LYS A 106 -8.49 -13.46 17.30
C LYS A 106 -8.72 -14.90 17.72
#